data_AF-A0A369HGF6-F1
#
_entry.id   AF-A0A369HGF6-F1
#
_cell.length_a   1.000
_cell.length_b   1.000
_cell.length_c   1.000
_cell.angle_alpha   90.00
_cell.angle_beta   90.00
_cell.angle_gamma   90.00
#
_symmetry.space_group_name_H-M   'P 1'
#
loop_
_entity.id
_entity.type
_entity.pdbx_description
1 polymer ?
#
loop_
_entity_poly.entity_id
_entity_poly.type
_entity_poly.pdbx_seq_one_letter_code
_entity_poly.pdbx_strand_id
1 'polypeptide(L)'
;MCFLYSLLATTLALLSLFPTTVSCGSGKLNARLCLTRAKFGRRLGPKQWHKPGQNCGQVIEPCIGTLSWCTHPGFYKKDGHDSEIDCFSARTRTTEWSYITTDCLQSFAACDGTDVVCSRVKDNVYRALCYESFARPSYLEPLSDGCLGAKREDDERCVGTKTFCEAPQRIKSYGSIQTCLNYRSGAIKQPAKAEFLLENPFRCFGDPTESCLGTEKFCGRLEGVQRHQCLASRERPPFNDEFSPECDLYGGHFSEACIGTEKWCADEQRISWYGSEEKCREFRKREASQKSPWINPNYECMKNPNGTEKCEGTERFCQWRAESSDICFSNRQLGPFLLADSQNNCSETKKLSTGEACGGTDSWCHDGFRRSNYRNEDECFRRRGFEQAEMARKVVEQFKPLLRDIILRYGKNMTLNAVYRDIVRDGGDEKSARKTVDADLRAYASELKRRVMGYAIGVYMNKVREKAR
;
A
#
# COMPACT_ATOMS: atom_id res chain seq x y z
N MET A 1 27.93 29.89 18.16
CA MET A 1 27.81 29.23 16.84
C MET A 1 26.44 29.62 16.30
N CYS A 2 26.23 30.81 15.76
CA CYS A 2 26.69 31.42 14.49
C CYS A 2 26.12 30.75 13.22
N PHE A 3 25.48 31.61 12.39
CA PHE A 3 24.96 31.46 11.01
C PHE A 3 23.56 30.83 10.89
N LEU A 4 22.44 31.54 10.61
CA LEU A 4 22.13 32.65 9.66
C LEU A 4 22.26 32.22 8.19
N TYR A 5 21.13 31.96 7.50
CA TYR A 5 20.98 32.19 6.06
C TYR A 5 19.53 32.57 5.70
N SER A 6 19.46 33.54 4.80
CA SER A 6 18.34 34.41 4.48
C SER A 6 18.05 34.34 2.98
N LEU A 7 16.76 34.44 2.65
CA LEU A 7 16.11 35.09 1.49
C LEU A 7 16.57 34.91 0.02
N LEU A 8 15.51 34.89 -0.83
CA LEU A 8 15.32 35.58 -2.13
C LEU A 8 15.84 34.96 -3.43
N ALA A 9 14.89 34.65 -4.34
CA ALA A 9 14.96 35.07 -5.74
C ALA A 9 13.57 35.05 -6.41
N THR A 10 12.98 36.24 -6.56
CA THR A 10 11.92 36.60 -7.49
C THR A 10 12.56 37.36 -8.65
N THR A 11 12.30 37.00 -9.93
CA THR A 11 12.05 37.94 -11.05
C THR A 11 11.82 37.23 -12.40
N LEU A 12 10.69 37.60 -13.03
CA LEU A 12 10.42 37.91 -14.46
C LEU A 12 11.10 37.15 -15.61
N ALA A 13 10.26 36.69 -16.56
CA ALA A 13 10.33 37.15 -17.97
C ALA A 13 8.99 36.95 -18.71
N LEU A 14 8.50 38.05 -19.28
CA LEU A 14 7.36 38.19 -20.18
C LEU A 14 7.75 37.87 -21.64
N LEU A 15 6.73 37.66 -22.48
CA LEU A 15 6.68 37.84 -23.95
C LEU A 15 7.16 36.71 -24.87
N SER A 16 6.18 36.03 -25.47
CA SER A 16 6.10 35.88 -26.94
C SER A 16 4.69 35.41 -27.35
N LEU A 17 3.83 36.36 -27.67
CA LEU A 17 2.61 36.15 -28.46
C LEU A 17 2.96 36.44 -29.92
N PHE A 18 3.06 35.39 -30.73
CA PHE A 18 3.03 35.50 -32.20
C PHE A 18 1.69 34.93 -32.68
N PRO A 19 0.82 35.74 -33.32
CA PRO A 19 -0.27 35.18 -34.11
C PRO A 19 0.30 34.73 -35.45
N THR A 20 0.37 33.41 -35.67
CA THR A 20 0.60 32.86 -37.00
C THR A 20 -0.68 32.99 -37.81
N THR A 21 -0.72 34.01 -38.67
CA THR A 21 -1.70 34.09 -39.76
C THR A 21 -1.41 32.97 -40.74
N VAL A 22 -2.26 31.94 -40.75
CA VAL A 22 -2.27 30.92 -41.80
C VAL A 22 -2.81 31.56 -43.07
N SER A 23 -1.92 31.77 -44.03
CA SER A 23 -2.25 32.16 -45.41
C SER A 23 -2.97 30.99 -46.10
N CYS A 24 -4.27 31.12 -46.32
CA CYS A 24 -4.99 30.24 -47.23
C CYS A 24 -4.58 30.57 -48.67
N GLY A 25 -3.69 29.73 -49.21
CA GLY A 25 -3.38 29.68 -50.63
C GLY A 25 -4.65 29.43 -51.44
N SER A 26 -5.01 30.43 -52.25
CA SER A 26 -6.09 30.41 -53.23
C SER A 26 -5.78 29.44 -54.37
N GLY A 27 -6.04 28.15 -54.14
CA GLY A 27 -6.13 27.12 -55.16
C GLY A 27 -7.54 27.07 -55.74
N LYS A 28 -7.71 27.50 -57.00
CA LYS A 28 -8.95 27.37 -57.78
C LYS A 28 -9.29 25.90 -57.98
N LEU A 29 -10.11 25.33 -57.10
CA LEU A 29 -10.79 24.05 -57.32
C LEU A 29 -12.31 24.30 -57.42
N ASN A 30 -12.81 24.19 -58.64
CA ASN A 30 -14.19 23.89 -59.05
C ASN A 30 -15.34 24.37 -58.12
N ALA A 31 -15.73 25.64 -58.29
CA ALA A 31 -16.93 26.25 -57.75
C ALA A 31 -18.27 25.72 -58.32
N ARG A 32 -18.29 24.56 -59.00
CA ARG A 32 -19.51 23.99 -59.62
C ARG A 32 -20.29 23.01 -58.75
N LEU A 33 -19.84 22.72 -57.53
CA LEU A 33 -20.55 21.81 -56.60
C LEU A 33 -21.24 22.51 -55.41
N CYS A 34 -21.19 23.85 -55.30
CA CYS A 34 -21.79 24.56 -54.17
C CYS A 34 -23.19 25.17 -54.42
N LEU A 35 -23.70 25.19 -55.65
CA LEU A 35 -24.91 25.96 -55.99
C LEU A 35 -26.22 25.18 -56.18
N THR A 36 -26.25 23.87 -55.89
CA THR A 36 -27.51 23.08 -55.93
C THR A 36 -28.07 22.70 -54.56
N ARG A 37 -27.56 23.28 -53.46
CA ARG A 37 -27.95 22.93 -52.08
C ARG A 37 -29.08 23.78 -51.46
N ALA A 38 -29.82 24.55 -52.27
CA ALA A 38 -30.81 25.53 -51.79
C ALA A 38 -32.27 25.02 -51.74
N LYS A 39 -32.53 23.72 -51.96
CA LYS A 39 -33.90 23.14 -51.91
C LYS A 39 -34.05 21.91 -51.00
N PHE A 40 -33.04 21.56 -50.21
CA PHE A 40 -33.16 20.47 -49.23
C PHE A 40 -33.53 21.02 -47.86
N GLY A 41 -34.42 20.30 -47.17
CA GLY A 41 -35.19 20.73 -46.01
C GLY A 41 -34.38 21.25 -44.82
N ARG A 42 -35.12 21.75 -43.82
CA ARG A 42 -34.60 22.27 -42.55
C ARG A 42 -33.36 21.48 -42.10
N ARG A 43 -32.17 22.09 -42.16
CA ARG A 43 -30.98 21.47 -41.58
C ARG A 43 -31.25 21.26 -40.10
N LEU A 44 -31.39 20.00 -39.70
CA LEU A 44 -31.43 19.62 -38.31
C LEU A 44 -30.15 20.14 -37.66
N GLY A 45 -30.29 20.81 -36.51
CA GLY A 45 -29.14 21.30 -35.76
C GLY A 45 -28.22 20.15 -35.33
N PRO A 46 -26.97 20.46 -34.92
CA PRO A 46 -26.05 19.44 -34.43
C PRO A 46 -26.68 18.68 -33.25
N LYS A 47 -26.67 17.35 -33.32
CA LYS A 47 -27.17 16.43 -32.29
C LYS A 47 -26.02 15.92 -31.43
N GLN A 48 -26.35 15.53 -30.20
CA GLN A 48 -25.40 14.89 -29.30
C GLN A 48 -25.24 13.41 -29.68
N TRP A 49 -24.02 12.87 -29.53
CA TRP A 49 -23.82 11.43 -29.59
C TRP A 49 -24.28 10.77 -28.27
N HIS A 50 -25.08 9.72 -28.39
CA HIS A 50 -25.60 8.95 -27.27
C HIS A 50 -24.94 7.57 -27.20
N LYS A 51 -24.33 7.28 -26.04
CA LYS A 51 -24.00 5.89 -25.66
C LYS A 51 -25.32 5.14 -25.36
N PRO A 52 -25.44 3.84 -25.65
CA PRO A 52 -26.62 3.07 -25.24
C PRO A 52 -26.83 3.16 -23.73
N GLY A 53 -28.06 3.44 -23.30
CA GLY A 53 -28.44 3.48 -21.90
C GLY A 53 -28.52 2.08 -21.29
N GLN A 54 -28.04 1.93 -20.06
CA GLN A 54 -28.21 0.69 -19.30
C GLN A 54 -29.69 0.52 -18.91
N ASN A 55 -30.22 -0.72 -18.98
CA ASN A 55 -31.57 -1.09 -18.55
C ASN A 55 -32.71 -0.31 -19.21
N CYS A 56 -32.53 0.08 -20.45
CA CYS A 56 -33.51 0.87 -21.14
C CYS A 56 -34.36 0.00 -22.09
N GLY A 57 -35.69 0.04 -21.91
CA GLY A 57 -36.65 -0.73 -22.70
C GLY A 57 -37.28 0.02 -23.88
N GLN A 58 -36.94 1.30 -24.07
CA GLN A 58 -37.56 2.16 -25.08
C GLN A 58 -36.71 2.24 -26.36
N VAL A 59 -37.32 2.18 -27.54
CA VAL A 59 -36.57 2.32 -28.80
C VAL A 59 -36.35 3.81 -29.12
N ILE A 60 -35.47 4.45 -28.35
CA ILE A 60 -35.03 5.85 -28.51
C ILE A 60 -33.50 5.93 -28.61
N GLU A 61 -32.95 6.94 -29.28
CA GLU A 61 -31.50 7.08 -29.49
C GLU A 61 -30.68 7.02 -28.19
N PRO A 62 -31.07 7.70 -27.08
CA PRO A 62 -30.36 7.57 -25.80
C PRO A 62 -30.32 6.15 -25.23
N CYS A 63 -31.25 5.30 -25.65
CA CYS A 63 -31.41 3.94 -25.16
C CYS A 63 -30.58 2.96 -25.96
N ILE A 64 -30.75 2.96 -27.28
CA ILE A 64 -30.10 2.00 -28.19
C ILE A 64 -28.71 2.48 -28.64
N GLY A 65 -28.40 3.75 -28.41
CA GLY A 65 -27.19 4.44 -28.83
C GLY A 65 -27.27 5.00 -30.25
N THR A 66 -26.52 6.07 -30.51
CA THR A 66 -26.45 6.74 -31.82
C THR A 66 -26.07 5.81 -32.95
N LEU A 67 -25.19 4.84 -32.71
CA LEU A 67 -24.80 3.93 -33.78
C LEU A 67 -25.93 2.99 -34.21
N SER A 68 -26.60 2.32 -33.27
CA SER A 68 -27.77 1.49 -33.57
C SER A 68 -28.88 2.33 -34.22
N TRP A 69 -29.01 3.60 -33.78
CA TRP A 69 -29.96 4.55 -34.32
C TRP A 69 -29.65 4.94 -35.79
N CYS A 70 -28.40 5.28 -36.10
CA CYS A 70 -27.99 5.73 -37.44
C CYS A 70 -27.78 4.59 -38.44
N THR A 71 -27.52 3.37 -37.99
CA THR A 71 -27.37 2.20 -38.88
C THR A 71 -28.70 1.59 -39.30
N HIS A 72 -29.79 1.85 -38.56
CA HIS A 72 -31.11 1.27 -38.87
C HIS A 72 -32.00 2.27 -39.63
N PRO A 73 -32.42 1.97 -40.88
CA PRO A 73 -33.23 2.89 -41.70
C PRO A 73 -34.54 3.35 -41.07
N GLY A 74 -35.17 2.54 -40.22
CA GLY A 74 -36.39 2.93 -39.52
C GLY A 74 -36.19 4.01 -38.47
N PHE A 75 -35.00 4.10 -37.88
CA PHE A 75 -34.71 5.03 -36.77
C PHE A 75 -34.22 6.38 -37.28
N TYR A 76 -33.18 6.41 -38.12
CA TYR A 76 -32.67 7.69 -38.62
C TYR A 76 -33.66 8.44 -39.52
N LYS A 77 -34.48 7.73 -40.30
CA LYS A 77 -35.53 8.39 -41.12
C LYS A 77 -36.62 9.01 -40.25
N LYS A 78 -36.99 8.36 -39.13
CA LYS A 78 -37.91 8.92 -38.13
C LYS A 78 -37.35 10.19 -37.50
N ASP A 79 -36.03 10.27 -37.41
CA ASP A 79 -35.28 11.40 -36.86
C ASP A 79 -35.00 12.51 -37.90
N GLY A 80 -35.55 12.35 -39.12
CA GLY A 80 -35.50 13.34 -40.20
C GLY A 80 -34.24 13.30 -41.05
N HIS A 81 -33.46 12.22 -40.99
CA HIS A 81 -32.26 12.05 -41.79
C HIS A 81 -32.54 11.27 -43.08
N ASP A 82 -32.04 11.76 -44.21
CA ASP A 82 -32.24 11.14 -45.53
C ASP A 82 -31.37 9.88 -45.74
N SER A 83 -30.30 9.76 -44.97
CA SER A 83 -29.33 8.68 -45.06
C SER A 83 -28.64 8.44 -43.72
N GLU A 84 -27.98 7.30 -43.61
CA GLU A 84 -27.06 6.98 -42.51
C GLU A 84 -25.95 8.03 -42.36
N ILE A 85 -25.43 8.58 -43.48
CA ILE A 85 -24.41 9.65 -43.47
C ILE A 85 -24.95 10.89 -42.78
N ASP A 86 -26.13 11.33 -43.21
CA ASP A 86 -26.73 12.56 -42.69
C ASP A 86 -27.00 12.43 -41.19
N CYS A 87 -27.39 11.22 -40.76
CA CYS A 87 -27.48 10.87 -39.36
C CYS A 87 -26.12 11.02 -38.65
N PHE A 88 -25.08 10.30 -39.05
CA PHE A 88 -23.78 10.39 -38.35
C PHE A 88 -23.16 11.79 -38.40
N SER A 89 -23.23 12.46 -39.53
CA SER A 89 -22.65 13.81 -39.74
C SER A 89 -23.35 14.88 -38.90
N ALA A 90 -24.60 14.65 -38.50
CA ALA A 90 -25.31 15.55 -37.60
C ALA A 90 -24.79 15.48 -36.15
N ARG A 91 -23.98 14.48 -35.77
CA ARG A 91 -23.43 14.38 -34.41
C ARG A 91 -22.04 15.01 -34.34
N THR A 92 -21.84 15.95 -33.41
CA THR A 92 -20.61 16.79 -33.35
C THR A 92 -19.69 16.50 -32.17
N ARG A 93 -20.02 15.54 -31.30
CA ARG A 93 -19.19 15.20 -30.14
C ARG A 93 -18.47 13.87 -30.36
N THR A 94 -17.16 13.89 -30.16
CA THR A 94 -16.36 12.68 -30.01
C THR A 94 -16.77 11.98 -28.72
N THR A 95 -17.20 10.73 -28.83
CA THR A 95 -17.47 9.88 -27.66
C THR A 95 -16.19 9.24 -27.19
N GLU A 96 -16.06 8.97 -25.89
CA GLU A 96 -14.92 8.21 -25.39
C GLU A 96 -14.88 6.82 -26.04
N TRP A 97 -13.67 6.38 -26.35
CA TRP A 97 -13.43 5.03 -26.82
C TRP A 97 -13.85 4.01 -25.77
N SER A 98 -14.56 2.96 -26.19
CA SER A 98 -14.93 1.83 -25.33
C SER A 98 -14.32 0.53 -25.85
N TYR A 99 -13.75 -0.24 -24.94
CA TYR A 99 -13.36 -1.63 -25.21
C TYR A 99 -14.52 -2.57 -24.96
N ILE A 100 -14.37 -3.81 -25.42
CA ILE A 100 -15.33 -4.88 -25.17
C ILE A 100 -15.48 -5.13 -23.65
N THR A 101 -16.69 -5.39 -23.17
CA THR A 101 -16.96 -5.75 -21.77
C THR A 101 -17.94 -6.92 -21.70
N THR A 102 -17.81 -7.71 -20.65
CA THR A 102 -18.62 -8.90 -20.38
C THR A 102 -19.74 -8.64 -19.39
N ASP A 103 -19.82 -7.43 -18.83
CA ASP A 103 -20.76 -7.07 -17.76
C ASP A 103 -22.20 -6.91 -18.24
N CYS A 104 -22.52 -7.36 -19.45
CA CYS A 104 -23.81 -7.15 -20.06
C CYS A 104 -24.34 -8.40 -20.75
N LEU A 105 -25.63 -8.61 -20.54
CA LEU A 105 -26.34 -9.84 -20.87
C LEU A 105 -26.72 -9.95 -22.36
N GLN A 106 -26.45 -8.93 -23.18
CA GLN A 106 -26.89 -8.83 -24.58
C GLN A 106 -25.88 -8.07 -25.45
N SER A 107 -25.91 -8.32 -26.76
CA SER A 107 -25.07 -7.73 -27.81
C SER A 107 -25.37 -6.24 -28.06
N PHE A 108 -25.22 -5.41 -27.03
CA PHE A 108 -25.32 -3.97 -27.14
C PHE A 108 -23.98 -3.35 -27.54
N ALA A 109 -24.02 -2.20 -28.20
CA ALA A 109 -22.81 -1.47 -28.57
C ALA A 109 -21.93 -1.08 -27.36
N ALA A 110 -22.53 -0.96 -26.17
CA ALA A 110 -21.80 -0.74 -24.93
C ALA A 110 -20.94 -1.95 -24.52
N CYS A 111 -21.32 -3.16 -24.96
CA CYS A 111 -20.67 -4.42 -24.67
C CYS A 111 -19.60 -4.77 -25.67
N ASP A 112 -19.94 -4.66 -26.95
CA ASP A 112 -19.08 -5.12 -28.03
C ASP A 112 -17.81 -4.27 -28.18
N GLY A 113 -17.82 -3.05 -27.63
CA GLY A 113 -16.74 -2.08 -27.77
C GLY A 113 -16.77 -1.38 -29.13
N THR A 114 -16.16 -0.20 -29.19
CA THR A 114 -16.18 0.69 -30.36
C THR A 114 -15.68 -0.03 -31.62
N ASP A 115 -14.68 -0.88 -31.47
CA ASP A 115 -14.05 -1.59 -32.58
C ASP A 115 -14.94 -2.64 -33.25
N VAL A 116 -15.67 -3.42 -32.46
CA VAL A 116 -16.63 -4.40 -33.01
C VAL A 116 -17.83 -3.67 -33.58
N VAL A 117 -18.26 -2.61 -32.90
CA VAL A 117 -19.40 -1.80 -33.29
C VAL A 117 -19.18 -1.13 -34.65
N CYS A 118 -18.08 -0.39 -34.84
CA CYS A 118 -17.77 0.25 -36.12
C CYS A 118 -17.45 -0.77 -37.22
N SER A 119 -16.88 -1.94 -36.91
CA SER A 119 -16.58 -2.97 -37.93
C SER A 119 -17.82 -3.60 -38.56
N ARG A 120 -19.01 -3.47 -37.95
CA ARG A 120 -20.30 -3.91 -38.53
C ARG A 120 -20.79 -3.03 -39.68
N VAL A 121 -20.29 -1.80 -39.78
CA VAL A 121 -20.68 -0.86 -40.85
C VAL A 121 -20.07 -1.32 -42.17
N LYS A 122 -20.90 -1.78 -43.11
CA LYS A 122 -20.45 -2.41 -44.37
C LYS A 122 -19.69 -1.45 -45.28
N ASP A 123 -20.16 -0.22 -45.39
CA ASP A 123 -19.55 0.79 -46.24
C ASP A 123 -18.25 1.33 -45.61
N ASN A 124 -17.17 1.40 -46.39
CA ASN A 124 -15.85 1.83 -45.91
C ASN A 124 -15.85 3.31 -45.47
N VAL A 125 -16.58 4.17 -46.18
CA VAL A 125 -16.66 5.61 -45.87
C VAL A 125 -17.40 5.80 -44.54
N TYR A 126 -18.51 5.10 -44.34
CA TYR A 126 -19.31 5.24 -43.11
C TYR A 126 -18.60 4.64 -41.89
N ARG A 127 -17.84 3.57 -42.11
CA ARG A 127 -17.01 2.97 -41.06
C ARG A 127 -15.88 3.89 -40.62
N ALA A 128 -15.24 4.61 -41.54
CA ALA A 128 -14.26 5.63 -41.20
C ALA A 128 -14.89 6.76 -40.36
N LEU A 129 -16.05 7.28 -40.77
CA LEU A 129 -16.80 8.28 -40.01
C LEU A 129 -17.23 7.77 -38.62
N CYS A 130 -17.60 6.48 -38.52
CA CYS A 130 -17.89 5.84 -37.24
C CYS A 130 -16.68 5.94 -36.32
N TYR A 131 -15.49 5.52 -36.75
CA TYR A 131 -14.30 5.62 -35.93
C TYR A 131 -14.00 7.07 -35.53
N GLU A 132 -14.05 8.01 -36.49
CA GLU A 132 -13.80 9.44 -36.26
C GLU A 132 -14.76 10.09 -35.24
N SER A 133 -15.93 9.50 -35.02
CA SER A 133 -16.87 9.94 -33.98
C SER A 133 -16.44 9.56 -32.55
N PHE A 134 -15.34 8.84 -32.38
CA PHE A 134 -14.75 8.50 -31.09
C PHE A 134 -13.41 9.17 -30.89
N ALA A 135 -13.09 9.46 -29.62
CA ALA A 135 -11.75 9.81 -29.21
C ALA A 135 -10.79 8.70 -29.64
N ARG A 136 -9.64 9.08 -30.19
CA ARG A 136 -8.61 8.13 -30.59
C ARG A 136 -8.07 7.43 -29.33
N PRO A 137 -8.12 6.09 -29.27
CA PRO A 137 -7.58 5.38 -28.12
C PRO A 137 -6.04 5.39 -28.15
N SER A 138 -5.46 5.17 -26.97
CA SER A 138 -4.02 5.02 -26.81
C SER A 138 -3.51 3.75 -27.48
N TYR A 139 -2.23 3.73 -27.85
CA TYR A 139 -1.53 2.49 -28.17
C TYR A 139 -1.41 1.65 -26.89
N LEU A 140 -1.76 0.37 -26.97
CA LEU A 140 -1.75 -0.57 -25.86
C LEU A 140 -0.71 -1.67 -26.08
N GLU A 141 0.02 -1.97 -25.02
CA GLU A 141 0.85 -3.17 -24.95
C GLU A 141 -0.03 -4.41 -24.67
N PRO A 142 0.43 -5.62 -25.02
CA PRO A 142 -0.29 -6.85 -24.66
C PRO A 142 -0.56 -6.91 -23.16
N LEU A 143 -1.74 -7.42 -22.80
CA LEU A 143 -2.21 -7.57 -21.41
C LEU A 143 -2.24 -6.23 -20.66
N SER A 144 -2.69 -5.16 -21.32
CA SER A 144 -3.00 -3.88 -20.69
C SER A 144 -4.18 -3.99 -19.71
N ASP A 145 -4.37 -2.95 -18.89
CA ASP A 145 -5.46 -2.88 -17.91
C ASP A 145 -6.85 -3.13 -18.55
N GLY A 146 -7.69 -3.87 -17.84
CA GLY A 146 -9.03 -4.26 -18.28
C GLY A 146 -9.08 -5.42 -19.28
N CYS A 147 -7.98 -6.11 -19.61
CA CYS A 147 -8.03 -7.30 -20.45
C CYS A 147 -8.98 -8.38 -19.87
N LEU A 148 -9.95 -8.84 -20.68
CA LEU A 148 -10.95 -9.81 -20.27
C LEU A 148 -10.42 -11.25 -20.15
N GLY A 149 -9.30 -11.55 -20.79
CA GLY A 149 -8.68 -12.86 -20.73
C GLY A 149 -7.56 -13.01 -21.74
N ALA A 150 -6.51 -13.70 -21.32
CA ALA A 150 -5.28 -13.83 -22.11
C ALA A 150 -5.45 -14.53 -23.48
N LYS A 151 -6.58 -15.23 -23.69
CA LYS A 151 -6.93 -15.91 -24.96
C LYS A 151 -7.93 -15.13 -25.83
N ARG A 152 -8.27 -13.90 -25.47
CA ARG A 152 -9.22 -13.05 -26.22
C ARG A 152 -8.48 -12.32 -27.33
N GLU A 153 -8.42 -12.94 -28.50
CA GLU A 153 -7.78 -12.35 -29.70
C GLU A 153 -8.52 -11.13 -30.25
N ASP A 154 -9.78 -10.95 -29.87
CA ASP A 154 -10.67 -9.87 -30.29
C ASP A 154 -10.59 -8.62 -29.40
N ASP A 155 -9.88 -8.68 -28.27
CA ASP A 155 -9.69 -7.57 -27.33
C ASP A 155 -8.28 -6.98 -27.45
N GLU A 156 -8.19 -5.74 -27.93
CA GLU A 156 -6.92 -5.02 -28.11
C GLU A 156 -6.10 -4.94 -26.81
N ARG A 157 -6.77 -4.84 -25.64
CA ARG A 157 -6.07 -4.80 -24.35
C ARG A 157 -5.33 -6.10 -24.07
N CYS A 158 -5.83 -7.22 -24.57
CA CYS A 158 -5.23 -8.53 -24.32
C CYS A 158 -4.08 -8.83 -25.28
N VAL A 159 -4.26 -8.60 -26.58
CA VAL A 159 -3.25 -8.91 -27.60
C VAL A 159 -2.26 -7.78 -27.88
N GLY A 160 -2.57 -6.55 -27.47
CA GLY A 160 -1.80 -5.35 -27.79
C GLY A 160 -2.13 -4.78 -29.17
N THR A 161 -1.98 -3.47 -29.33
CA THR A 161 -2.38 -2.72 -30.52
C THR A 161 -1.73 -3.24 -31.80
N LYS A 162 -0.46 -3.63 -31.78
CA LYS A 162 0.24 -4.12 -32.97
C LYS A 162 -0.40 -5.39 -33.51
N THR A 163 -0.47 -6.43 -32.69
CA THR A 163 -1.06 -7.73 -33.07
C THR A 163 -2.55 -7.58 -33.39
N PHE A 164 -3.25 -6.72 -32.65
CA PHE A 164 -4.64 -6.38 -32.95
C PHE A 164 -4.81 -5.81 -34.35
N CYS A 165 -4.00 -4.81 -34.74
CA CYS A 165 -4.06 -4.20 -36.06
C CYS A 165 -3.61 -5.12 -37.21
N GLU A 166 -2.78 -6.14 -36.91
CA GLU A 166 -2.37 -7.19 -37.84
C GLU A 166 -3.49 -8.23 -38.11
N ALA A 167 -4.52 -8.30 -37.26
CA ALA A 167 -5.60 -9.26 -37.42
C ALA A 167 -6.41 -9.01 -38.72
N PRO A 168 -6.76 -10.05 -39.50
CA PRO A 168 -7.47 -9.89 -40.76
C PRO A 168 -8.79 -9.12 -40.65
N GLN A 169 -9.55 -9.30 -39.56
CA GLN A 169 -10.80 -8.55 -39.35
C GLN A 169 -10.53 -7.05 -39.15
N ARG A 170 -9.41 -6.68 -38.53
CA ARG A 170 -9.01 -5.28 -38.31
C ARG A 170 -8.45 -4.65 -39.57
N ILE A 171 -7.66 -5.38 -40.36
CA ILE A 171 -7.25 -4.92 -41.70
C ILE A 171 -8.48 -4.65 -42.56
N LYS A 172 -9.47 -5.54 -42.56
CA LYS A 172 -10.75 -5.33 -43.27
C LYS A 172 -11.52 -4.11 -42.74
N SER A 173 -11.38 -3.77 -41.45
CA SER A 173 -12.10 -2.68 -40.78
C SER A 173 -11.48 -1.31 -41.01
N TYR A 174 -10.16 -1.20 -40.89
CA TYR A 174 -9.41 0.04 -41.03
C TYR A 174 -8.83 0.25 -42.44
N GLY A 175 -8.89 -0.78 -43.30
CA GLY A 175 -8.33 -0.77 -44.65
C GLY A 175 -6.85 -1.13 -44.73
N SER A 176 -6.07 -0.88 -43.68
CA SER A 176 -4.67 -1.32 -43.57
C SER A 176 -4.18 -1.38 -42.13
N ILE A 177 -3.08 -2.10 -41.90
CA ILE A 177 -2.38 -2.14 -40.60
C ILE A 177 -1.94 -0.73 -40.21
N GLN A 178 -1.35 0.04 -41.13
CA GLN A 178 -0.84 1.38 -40.86
C GLN A 178 -1.97 2.36 -40.51
N THR A 179 -3.14 2.24 -41.15
CA THR A 179 -4.30 3.07 -40.82
C THR A 179 -4.78 2.78 -39.39
N CYS A 180 -4.86 1.51 -39.01
CA CYS A 180 -5.22 1.10 -37.66
C CYS A 180 -4.22 1.64 -36.63
N LEU A 181 -2.92 1.48 -36.86
CA LEU A 181 -1.85 1.98 -35.99
C LEU A 181 -1.87 3.52 -35.88
N ASN A 182 -2.01 4.24 -36.99
CA ASN A 182 -2.09 5.70 -37.02
C ASN A 182 -3.34 6.24 -36.31
N TYR A 183 -4.40 5.42 -36.22
CA TYR A 183 -5.61 5.79 -35.49
C TYR A 183 -5.40 5.78 -33.98
N ARG A 184 -4.44 4.99 -33.48
CA ARG A 184 -4.07 4.98 -32.08
C ARG A 184 -3.19 6.19 -31.78
N SER A 185 -3.73 7.18 -31.08
CA SER A 185 -3.04 8.43 -30.81
C SER A 185 -2.15 8.34 -29.58
N GLY A 186 -0.89 8.71 -29.73
CA GLY A 186 0.03 8.95 -28.63
C GLY A 186 1.45 8.60 -29.05
N ALA A 187 2.40 9.51 -28.79
CA ALA A 187 3.78 9.06 -28.62
C ALA A 187 3.76 7.90 -27.62
N ILE A 188 4.57 6.87 -27.86
CA ILE A 188 4.77 5.74 -26.95
C ILE A 188 5.37 6.30 -25.65
N LYS A 189 4.55 6.94 -24.82
CA LYS A 189 4.85 7.10 -23.41
C LYS A 189 4.75 5.68 -22.90
N GLN A 190 5.85 5.15 -22.39
CA GLN A 190 5.81 3.83 -21.78
C GLN A 190 4.61 3.83 -20.82
N PRO A 191 3.61 2.98 -21.07
CA PRO A 191 2.41 3.00 -20.25
C PRO A 191 2.85 2.78 -18.81
N ALA A 192 2.22 3.51 -17.88
CA ALA A 192 2.34 3.15 -16.47
C ALA A 192 2.03 1.66 -16.37
N LYS A 193 2.88 0.92 -15.65
CA LYS A 193 2.62 -0.50 -15.43
C LYS A 193 1.26 -0.63 -14.76
N ALA A 194 0.48 -1.64 -15.16
CA ALA A 194 -0.82 -1.83 -14.54
C ALA A 194 -0.64 -2.27 -13.08
N GLU A 195 -1.57 -1.85 -12.22
CA GLU A 195 -1.57 -2.19 -10.79
C GLU A 195 -1.54 -3.72 -10.61
N PHE A 196 -0.83 -4.19 -9.57
CA PHE A 196 -0.84 -5.59 -9.20
C PHE A 196 -2.05 -5.88 -8.31
N LEU A 197 -2.99 -6.68 -8.81
CA LEU A 197 -4.26 -6.95 -8.15
C LEU A 197 -4.20 -8.24 -7.33
N LEU A 198 -4.73 -8.20 -6.11
CA LEU A 198 -4.98 -9.39 -5.30
C LEU A 198 -6.26 -10.08 -5.76
N GLU A 199 -6.37 -11.39 -5.49
CA GLU A 199 -7.59 -12.15 -5.80
C GLU A 199 -8.80 -11.57 -5.04
N ASN A 200 -9.90 -11.34 -5.75
CA ASN A 200 -11.13 -10.81 -5.17
C ASN A 200 -12.34 -11.59 -5.70
N PRO A 201 -12.76 -12.65 -4.96
CA PRO A 201 -13.90 -13.49 -5.36
C PRO A 201 -15.20 -12.71 -5.56
N PHE A 202 -15.38 -11.58 -4.88
CA PHE A 202 -16.58 -10.75 -5.02
C PHE A 202 -16.65 -9.98 -6.34
N ARG A 203 -15.58 -9.95 -7.12
CA ARG A 203 -15.56 -9.37 -8.48
C ARG A 203 -15.71 -10.43 -9.57
N CYS A 204 -15.88 -11.69 -9.22
CA CYS A 204 -15.98 -12.80 -10.16
C CYS A 204 -17.38 -12.98 -10.75
N PHE A 205 -17.96 -11.93 -11.31
CA PHE A 205 -19.21 -12.02 -12.07
C PHE A 205 -18.90 -12.11 -13.57
N GLY A 206 -19.17 -13.27 -14.17
CA GLY A 206 -18.95 -13.49 -15.61
C GLY A 206 -17.54 -13.97 -15.94
N ASP A 207 -16.85 -13.29 -16.85
CA ASP A 207 -15.54 -13.69 -17.34
C ASP A 207 -14.46 -13.59 -16.25
N PRO A 208 -13.44 -14.46 -16.28
CA PRO A 208 -12.43 -14.54 -15.24
C PRO A 208 -11.35 -13.46 -15.42
N THR A 209 -11.76 -12.19 -15.23
CA THR A 209 -10.89 -11.01 -15.34
C THR A 209 -9.78 -11.00 -14.29
N GLU A 210 -8.73 -10.21 -14.53
CA GLU A 210 -7.65 -10.02 -13.57
C GLU A 210 -8.16 -9.46 -12.23
N SER A 211 -9.17 -8.58 -12.26
CA SER A 211 -9.76 -8.01 -11.03
C SER A 211 -10.49 -9.04 -10.16
N CYS A 212 -10.91 -10.16 -10.75
CA CYS A 212 -11.52 -11.29 -10.06
C CYS A 212 -10.44 -12.25 -9.56
N LEU A 213 -9.56 -12.69 -10.46
CA LEU A 213 -8.57 -13.74 -10.17
C LEU A 213 -7.35 -13.25 -9.38
N GLY A 214 -7.06 -11.96 -9.44
CA GLY A 214 -5.76 -11.40 -9.08
C GLY A 214 -4.71 -11.61 -10.19
N THR A 215 -3.70 -10.75 -10.20
CA THR A 215 -2.64 -10.69 -11.22
C THR A 215 -1.90 -12.01 -11.37
N GLU A 216 -1.51 -12.66 -10.29
CA GLU A 216 -0.68 -13.86 -10.40
C GLU A 216 -1.45 -15.05 -10.99
N LYS A 217 -2.70 -15.27 -10.56
CA LYS A 217 -3.54 -16.33 -11.09
C LYS A 217 -3.99 -16.03 -12.52
N PHE A 218 -4.21 -14.76 -12.85
CA PHE A 218 -4.49 -14.31 -14.22
C PHE A 218 -3.29 -14.57 -15.14
N CYS A 219 -2.11 -14.06 -14.80
CA CYS A 219 -0.88 -14.28 -15.57
C CYS A 219 -0.46 -15.76 -15.57
N GLY A 220 -0.70 -16.51 -14.49
CA GLY A 220 -0.37 -17.93 -14.35
C GLY A 220 -1.07 -18.84 -15.35
N ARG A 221 -2.19 -18.39 -15.94
CA ARG A 221 -2.91 -19.09 -17.03
C ARG A 221 -2.19 -19.00 -18.38
N LEU A 222 -1.22 -18.09 -18.53
CA LEU A 222 -0.34 -18.00 -19.69
C LEU A 222 0.81 -18.99 -19.54
N GLU A 223 1.45 -19.33 -20.66
CA GLU A 223 2.57 -20.26 -20.70
C GLU A 223 3.87 -19.55 -21.11
N GLY A 224 4.99 -20.07 -20.59
CA GLY A 224 6.34 -19.65 -20.96
C GLY A 224 6.56 -18.13 -20.95
N VAL A 225 6.98 -17.59 -22.09
CA VAL A 225 7.38 -16.18 -22.23
C VAL A 225 6.22 -15.21 -21.98
N GLN A 226 4.99 -15.56 -22.36
CA GLN A 226 3.83 -14.70 -22.18
C GLN A 226 3.51 -14.47 -20.70
N ARG A 227 3.68 -15.49 -19.86
CA ARG A 227 3.51 -15.39 -18.40
C ARG A 227 4.49 -14.38 -17.81
N HIS A 228 5.76 -14.46 -18.17
CA HIS A 228 6.77 -13.53 -17.69
C HIS A 228 6.55 -12.11 -18.19
N GLN A 229 6.10 -11.93 -19.44
CA GLN A 229 5.74 -10.61 -19.98
C GLN A 229 4.54 -10.01 -19.23
N CYS A 230 3.52 -10.83 -18.93
CA CYS A 230 2.37 -10.43 -18.13
C CYS A 230 2.78 -9.91 -16.75
N LEU A 231 3.61 -10.66 -16.03
CA LEU A 231 4.08 -10.23 -14.70
C LEU A 231 4.98 -8.99 -14.80
N ALA A 232 5.86 -8.91 -15.81
CA ALA A 232 6.78 -7.79 -15.99
C ALA A 232 6.08 -6.46 -16.35
N SER A 233 4.89 -6.53 -16.97
CA SER A 233 4.07 -5.34 -17.30
C SER A 233 3.24 -4.82 -16.13
N ARG A 234 3.35 -5.45 -14.96
CA ARG A 234 2.66 -5.05 -13.73
C ARG A 234 3.58 -4.31 -12.77
N GLU A 235 2.99 -3.48 -11.93
CA GLU A 235 3.68 -2.91 -10.80
C GLU A 235 4.19 -4.03 -9.88
N ARG A 236 5.32 -3.77 -9.24
CA ARG A 236 5.95 -4.75 -8.34
C ARG A 236 5.24 -4.69 -6.99
N PRO A 237 4.58 -5.76 -6.52
CA PRO A 237 3.93 -5.76 -5.22
C PRO A 237 4.96 -5.61 -4.10
N PRO A 238 4.55 -5.13 -2.91
CA PRO A 238 5.46 -4.98 -1.79
C PRO A 238 6.01 -6.34 -1.34
N PHE A 239 7.24 -6.35 -0.84
CA PHE A 239 7.77 -7.50 -0.12
C PHE A 239 7.15 -7.52 1.29
N ASN A 240 6.39 -8.56 1.61
CA ASN A 240 5.75 -8.71 2.91
C ASN A 240 6.62 -9.57 3.83
N ASP A 241 6.87 -9.08 5.04
CA ASP A 241 7.37 -9.94 6.11
C ASP A 241 6.26 -10.90 6.57
N GLU A 242 6.66 -11.99 7.21
CA GLU A 242 5.69 -12.89 7.85
C GLU A 242 4.82 -12.09 8.84
N PHE A 243 3.51 -12.32 8.75
CA PHE A 243 2.49 -11.61 9.48
C PHE A 243 2.45 -10.09 9.26
N SER A 244 2.73 -9.60 8.05
CA SER A 244 2.61 -8.18 7.68
C SER A 244 1.33 -7.53 8.25
N PRO A 245 1.34 -6.23 8.61
CA PRO A 245 0.14 -5.52 9.06
C PRO A 245 -1.05 -5.59 8.11
N GLU A 246 -0.81 -5.91 6.83
CA GLU A 246 -1.84 -6.13 5.81
C GLU A 246 -2.42 -7.54 5.79
N CYS A 247 -1.96 -8.42 6.69
CA CYS A 247 -2.54 -9.74 6.89
C CYS A 247 -3.97 -9.61 7.44
N ASP A 248 -4.93 -9.92 6.58
CA ASP A 248 -6.34 -10.12 6.98
C ASP A 248 -6.61 -11.61 7.17
N LEU A 249 -6.85 -12.02 8.42
CA LEU A 249 -7.16 -13.42 8.75
C LEU A 249 -8.48 -13.88 8.14
N TYR A 250 -9.41 -12.97 7.82
CA TYR A 250 -10.66 -13.32 7.15
C TYR A 250 -10.46 -13.55 5.64
N GLY A 251 -9.49 -12.86 5.03
CA GLY A 251 -9.09 -13.06 3.64
C GLY A 251 -8.33 -14.39 3.40
N GLY A 252 -8.07 -15.14 4.47
CA GLY A 252 -7.39 -16.43 4.46
C GLY A 252 -5.97 -16.34 4.98
N HIS A 253 -5.61 -17.27 5.87
CA HIS A 253 -4.26 -17.42 6.44
C HIS A 253 -3.15 -17.67 5.41
N PHE A 254 -3.52 -17.90 4.15
CA PHE A 254 -2.59 -18.22 3.07
C PHE A 254 -2.19 -16.99 2.24
N SER A 255 -2.67 -15.78 2.53
CA SER A 255 -2.24 -14.60 1.76
C SER A 255 -0.73 -14.32 1.94
N GLU A 256 -0.08 -13.74 0.93
CA GLU A 256 1.35 -13.36 0.99
C GLU A 256 1.64 -12.45 2.19
N ALA A 257 0.72 -11.54 2.53
CA ALA A 257 0.84 -10.67 3.70
C ALA A 257 0.86 -11.47 5.02
N CYS A 258 0.13 -12.59 5.11
CA CYS A 258 0.10 -13.41 6.31
C CYS A 258 1.30 -14.33 6.43
N ILE A 259 1.66 -15.05 5.37
CA ILE A 259 2.74 -16.05 5.42
C ILE A 259 4.14 -15.46 5.15
N GLY A 260 4.19 -14.24 4.61
CA GLY A 260 5.41 -13.57 4.19
C GLY A 260 5.89 -13.99 2.79
N THR A 261 6.54 -13.06 2.09
CA THR A 261 7.05 -13.24 0.72
C THR A 261 8.06 -14.39 0.61
N GLU A 262 8.88 -14.65 1.64
CA GLU A 262 9.82 -15.78 1.62
C GLU A 262 9.07 -17.12 1.48
N LYS A 263 8.12 -17.41 2.38
CA LYS A 263 7.30 -18.63 2.31
C LYS A 263 6.39 -18.65 1.07
N TRP A 264 5.83 -17.50 0.70
CA TRP A 264 5.00 -17.37 -0.50
C TRP A 264 5.76 -17.71 -1.79
N CYS A 265 7.00 -17.25 -1.93
CA CYS A 265 7.81 -17.53 -3.12
C CYS A 265 8.36 -18.95 -3.16
N ALA A 266 8.45 -19.64 -2.02
CA ALA A 266 8.87 -21.04 -1.93
C ALA A 266 7.77 -22.03 -2.38
N ASP A 267 6.54 -21.57 -2.60
CA ASP A 267 5.43 -22.39 -3.10
C ASP A 267 5.69 -22.88 -4.54
N GLU A 268 5.46 -24.17 -4.81
CA GLU A 268 5.76 -24.82 -6.09
C GLU A 268 5.03 -24.16 -7.27
N GLN A 269 3.79 -23.69 -7.06
CA GLN A 269 3.02 -23.02 -8.09
C GLN A 269 3.66 -21.66 -8.44
N ARG A 270 4.17 -20.93 -7.45
CA ARG A 270 4.88 -19.65 -7.65
C ARG A 270 6.23 -19.86 -8.31
N ILE A 271 6.97 -20.89 -7.92
CA ILE A 271 8.21 -21.29 -8.61
C ILE A 271 7.92 -21.57 -10.09
N SER A 272 6.83 -22.30 -10.41
CA SER A 272 6.40 -22.53 -11.80
C SER A 272 6.06 -21.21 -12.53
N TRP A 273 5.49 -20.23 -11.84
CA TRP A 273 5.08 -18.97 -12.48
C TRP A 273 6.24 -17.99 -12.70
N TYR A 274 7.14 -17.85 -11.75
CA TYR A 274 8.27 -16.91 -11.81
C TYR A 274 9.56 -17.55 -12.35
N GLY A 275 9.62 -18.88 -12.42
CA GLY A 275 10.76 -19.67 -12.87
C GLY A 275 11.76 -20.05 -11.77
N SER A 276 11.79 -19.31 -10.67
CA SER A 276 12.51 -19.67 -9.44
C SER A 276 12.01 -18.86 -8.24
N GLU A 277 12.35 -19.30 -7.03
CA GLU A 277 12.05 -18.60 -5.79
C GLU A 277 12.76 -17.23 -5.74
N GLU A 278 14.01 -17.14 -6.22
CA GLU A 278 14.79 -15.90 -6.30
C GLU A 278 14.12 -14.88 -7.21
N LYS A 279 13.70 -15.29 -8.41
CA LYS A 279 12.99 -14.40 -9.35
C LYS A 279 11.66 -13.93 -8.79
N CYS A 280 10.97 -14.79 -8.05
CA CYS A 280 9.77 -14.40 -7.32
C CYS A 280 10.13 -13.29 -6.32
N ARG A 281 11.09 -13.48 -5.42
CA ARG A 281 11.50 -12.46 -4.43
C ARG A 281 12.00 -11.17 -5.07
N GLU A 282 12.82 -11.28 -6.09
CA GLU A 282 13.36 -10.14 -6.85
C GLU A 282 12.28 -9.34 -7.57
N PHE A 283 11.13 -9.94 -7.89
CA PHE A 283 10.01 -9.21 -8.45
C PHE A 283 9.30 -8.34 -7.41
N ARG A 284 9.39 -8.64 -6.11
CA ARG A 284 8.73 -7.85 -5.06
C ARG A 284 9.55 -6.60 -4.77
N LYS A 285 8.87 -5.49 -4.49
CA LYS A 285 9.53 -4.25 -4.09
C LYS A 285 9.95 -4.38 -2.62
N ARG A 286 11.23 -4.70 -2.40
CA ARG A 286 11.83 -4.60 -1.06
C ARG A 286 12.11 -3.11 -0.80
N GLU A 287 11.24 -2.45 -0.06
CA GLU A 287 11.59 -1.15 0.49
C GLU A 287 12.78 -1.37 1.43
N ALA A 288 13.88 -0.64 1.20
CA ALA A 288 15.17 -0.97 1.78
C ALA A 288 15.08 -1.10 3.31
N SER A 289 15.10 -2.34 3.82
CA SER A 289 15.23 -2.70 5.24
C SER A 289 14.25 -2.06 6.23
N GLN A 290 13.13 -1.51 5.76
CA GLN A 290 12.15 -0.94 6.69
C GLN A 290 11.36 -2.05 7.34
N LYS A 291 11.80 -2.45 8.53
CA LYS A 291 10.96 -3.23 9.44
C LYS A 291 9.59 -2.58 9.54
N SER A 292 8.55 -3.39 9.58
CA SER A 292 7.18 -2.89 9.71
C SER A 292 7.04 -2.05 11.00
N PRO A 293 6.28 -0.95 10.97
CA PRO A 293 6.15 -0.07 12.13
C PRO A 293 5.55 -0.82 13.32
N TRP A 294 5.90 -0.40 14.53
CA TRP A 294 5.23 -0.89 15.74
C TRP A 294 3.83 -0.30 15.82
N ILE A 295 2.81 -1.15 15.92
CA ILE A 295 1.40 -0.77 15.96
C ILE A 295 0.88 -0.90 17.39
N ASN A 296 0.34 0.19 17.92
CA ASN A 296 -0.33 0.17 19.22
C ASN A 296 -1.71 -0.53 19.10
N PRO A 297 -2.17 -1.22 20.16
CA PRO A 297 -3.49 -1.85 20.16
C PRO A 297 -4.59 -0.82 19.94
N ASN A 298 -5.55 -1.14 19.08
CA ASN A 298 -6.78 -0.37 18.94
C ASN A 298 -7.83 -0.90 19.94
N TYR A 299 -8.05 -0.15 21.02
CA TYR A 299 -8.95 -0.57 22.10
C TYR A 299 -10.43 -0.67 21.68
N GLU A 300 -10.85 -0.02 20.60
CA GLU A 300 -12.22 -0.13 20.12
C GLU A 300 -12.48 -1.49 19.48
N CYS A 301 -11.57 -1.93 18.61
CA CYS A 301 -11.69 -3.24 17.96
C CYS A 301 -11.37 -4.38 18.95
N MET A 302 -10.56 -4.15 19.99
CA MET A 302 -10.26 -5.14 21.03
C MET A 302 -11.48 -5.59 21.83
N LYS A 303 -12.62 -4.88 21.73
CA LYS A 303 -13.91 -5.36 22.25
C LYS A 303 -14.38 -6.63 21.53
N ASN A 304 -14.04 -6.77 20.25
CA ASN A 304 -14.32 -7.91 19.37
C ASN A 304 -13.08 -8.17 18.48
N PRO A 305 -12.00 -8.73 19.05
CA PRO A 305 -10.72 -8.82 18.35
C PRO A 305 -10.85 -9.71 17.11
N ASN A 306 -10.46 -9.17 15.97
CA ASN A 306 -10.42 -9.90 14.70
C ASN A 306 -9.12 -10.70 14.49
N GLY A 307 -8.23 -10.70 15.48
CA GLY A 307 -6.92 -11.37 15.40
C GLY A 307 -5.89 -10.67 14.52
N THR A 308 -6.19 -9.51 13.94
CA THR A 308 -5.23 -8.75 13.11
C THR A 308 -4.28 -7.92 13.97
N GLU A 309 -3.05 -7.71 13.49
CA GLU A 309 -2.06 -6.85 14.17
C GLU A 309 -2.55 -5.40 14.28
N LYS A 310 -3.24 -4.89 13.24
CA LYS A 310 -3.87 -3.57 13.25
C LYS A 310 -4.84 -3.39 14.42
N CYS A 311 -5.48 -4.47 14.86
CA CYS A 311 -6.41 -4.45 15.96
C CYS A 311 -5.73 -4.71 17.31
N GLU A 312 -5.04 -5.84 17.43
CA GLU A 312 -4.47 -6.31 18.70
C GLU A 312 -3.18 -5.57 19.08
N GLY A 313 -2.56 -4.86 18.14
CA GLY A 313 -1.23 -4.27 18.27
C GLY A 313 -0.11 -5.30 18.09
N THR A 314 1.06 -4.81 17.69
CA THR A 314 2.26 -5.63 17.41
C THR A 314 2.62 -6.55 18.56
N GLU A 315 2.56 -6.04 19.78
CA GLU A 315 2.93 -6.81 20.96
C GLU A 315 2.07 -8.04 21.19
N ARG A 316 0.75 -7.86 21.30
CA ARG A 316 -0.16 -8.96 21.57
C ARG A 316 -0.18 -9.92 20.38
N PHE A 317 -0.14 -9.37 19.17
CA PHE A 317 -0.11 -10.18 17.96
C PHE A 317 1.13 -11.08 17.92
N CYS A 318 2.35 -10.53 18.05
CA CYS A 318 3.58 -11.31 18.02
C CYS A 318 3.67 -12.31 19.19
N GLN A 319 3.16 -11.97 20.37
CA GLN A 319 3.26 -12.85 21.54
C GLN A 319 2.28 -14.03 21.55
N TRP A 320 1.12 -13.88 20.90
CA TRP A 320 0.02 -14.85 21.03
C TRP A 320 -0.47 -15.44 19.71
N ARG A 321 -0.20 -14.79 18.58
CA ARG A 321 -0.67 -15.21 17.25
C ARG A 321 0.44 -15.77 16.37
N ALA A 322 1.66 -15.23 16.50
CA ALA A 322 2.79 -15.71 15.73
C ALA A 322 3.29 -17.08 16.25
N GLU A 323 3.67 -17.97 15.33
CA GLU A 323 4.32 -19.24 15.70
C GLU A 323 5.66 -19.01 16.41
N SER A 324 6.37 -17.94 16.04
CA SER A 324 7.62 -17.50 16.65
C SER A 324 7.57 -16.01 16.96
N SER A 325 7.42 -15.68 18.26
CA SER A 325 7.44 -14.31 18.78
C SER A 325 8.73 -13.57 18.39
N ASP A 326 9.88 -14.26 18.43
CA ASP A 326 11.18 -13.69 18.06
C ASP A 326 11.23 -13.25 16.60
N ILE A 327 10.78 -14.10 15.67
CA ILE A 327 10.77 -13.78 14.23
C ILE A 327 9.82 -12.62 13.96
N CYS A 328 8.61 -12.66 14.55
CA CYS A 328 7.63 -11.59 14.40
C CYS A 328 8.19 -10.24 14.84
N PHE A 329 8.75 -10.14 16.05
CA PHE A 329 9.37 -8.90 16.53
C PHE A 329 10.63 -8.51 15.74
N SER A 330 11.39 -9.46 15.19
CA SER A 330 12.59 -9.14 14.41
C SER A 330 12.26 -8.36 13.13
N ASN A 331 11.07 -8.59 12.58
CA ASN A 331 10.50 -7.92 11.41
C ASN A 331 9.73 -6.64 11.76
N ARG A 332 9.84 -6.16 13.01
CA ARG A 332 9.17 -4.95 13.49
C ARG A 332 10.16 -3.92 13.99
N GLN A 333 9.80 -2.65 13.83
CA GLN A 333 10.47 -1.58 14.55
C GLN A 333 10.34 -1.83 16.05
N LEU A 334 11.32 -1.36 16.80
CA LEU A 334 11.28 -1.45 18.25
C LEU A 334 10.08 -0.65 18.77
N GLY A 335 9.42 -1.19 19.79
CA GLY A 335 8.32 -0.50 20.45
C GLY A 335 8.82 0.80 21.10
N PRO A 336 7.98 1.84 21.17
CA PRO A 336 8.36 3.07 21.85
C PRO A 336 8.51 2.81 23.36
N PHE A 337 9.51 3.43 23.98
CA PHE A 337 9.59 3.50 25.45
C PHE A 337 8.69 4.63 25.95
N LEU A 338 7.58 4.28 26.60
CA LEU A 338 6.57 5.21 27.08
C LEU A 338 6.86 5.60 28.54
N LEU A 339 6.92 6.90 28.81
CA LEU A 339 6.95 7.40 30.18
C LEU A 339 5.55 7.36 30.79
N ALA A 340 5.46 7.09 32.09
CA ALA A 340 4.20 7.14 32.83
C ALA A 340 3.54 8.53 32.68
N ASP A 341 2.21 8.54 32.53
CA ASP A 341 1.40 9.74 32.33
C ASP A 341 1.75 10.61 31.09
N SER A 342 2.52 10.09 30.14
CA SER A 342 2.96 10.85 28.95
C SER A 342 1.82 11.35 28.02
N GLN A 343 0.59 10.82 28.15
CA GLN A 343 -0.55 11.17 27.28
C GLN A 343 -1.68 12.00 27.96
N ASN A 344 -1.47 12.56 29.17
CA ASN A 344 -2.40 13.46 29.89
C ASN A 344 -3.86 12.99 30.13
N ASN A 345 -4.28 11.80 29.66
CA ASN A 345 -5.68 11.34 29.68
C ASN A 345 -5.91 10.01 30.45
N CYS A 346 -4.97 9.61 31.32
CA CYS A 346 -5.10 8.40 32.12
C CYS A 346 -5.83 8.69 33.45
N SER A 347 -7.13 8.38 33.53
CA SER A 347 -7.87 8.43 34.81
C SER A 347 -7.33 7.40 35.80
N GLU A 348 -7.41 7.66 37.12
CA GLU A 348 -6.87 6.74 38.14
C GLU A 348 -7.47 5.32 38.08
N THR A 349 -8.77 5.21 37.78
CA THR A 349 -9.44 3.92 37.55
C THR A 349 -8.95 3.19 36.30
N LYS A 350 -8.44 3.94 35.31
CA LYS A 350 -7.82 3.39 34.12
C LYS A 350 -6.41 2.90 34.43
N LYS A 351 -5.59 3.59 35.23
CA LYS A 351 -4.19 3.20 35.53
C LYS A 351 -3.99 1.74 35.97
N LEU A 352 -4.95 1.15 36.69
CA LEU A 352 -4.90 -0.27 37.11
C LEU A 352 -5.32 -1.29 36.03
N SER A 353 -5.98 -0.84 34.96
CA SER A 353 -6.54 -1.67 33.87
C SER A 353 -6.04 -1.31 32.47
N THR A 354 -5.38 -0.16 32.30
CA THR A 354 -4.92 0.37 31.02
C THR A 354 -3.44 0.07 30.81
N GLY A 355 -3.12 -0.46 29.64
CA GLY A 355 -1.79 -0.94 29.27
C GLY A 355 -0.66 0.09 29.33
N GLU A 356 0.46 -0.27 28.72
CA GLU A 356 1.75 0.43 28.77
C GLU A 356 1.67 1.96 28.63
N ALA A 357 0.72 2.47 27.82
CA ALA A 357 0.52 3.91 27.61
C ALA A 357 0.26 4.73 28.89
N CYS A 358 -0.38 4.15 29.91
CA CYS A 358 -0.67 4.87 31.15
C CYS A 358 0.34 4.60 32.27
N GLY A 359 0.71 3.33 32.47
CA GLY A 359 1.68 2.94 33.50
C GLY A 359 3.12 3.28 33.14
N GLY A 360 3.41 3.50 31.85
CA GLY A 360 4.76 3.60 31.29
C GLY A 360 5.41 2.22 31.12
N THR A 361 6.37 2.15 30.20
CA THR A 361 7.13 0.92 29.87
C THR A 361 7.82 0.32 31.08
N ASP A 362 8.33 1.15 31.99
CA ASP A 362 9.06 0.69 33.19
C ASP A 362 8.20 -0.19 34.10
N SER A 363 7.10 0.35 34.65
CA SER A 363 6.18 -0.42 35.49
C SER A 363 5.52 -1.55 34.70
N TRP A 364 5.20 -1.30 33.43
CA TRP A 364 4.57 -2.32 32.60
C TRP A 364 5.46 -3.54 32.35
N CYS A 365 6.76 -3.34 32.09
CA CYS A 365 7.71 -4.44 31.98
C CYS A 365 8.03 -5.06 33.35
N HIS A 366 8.26 -4.27 34.41
CA HIS A 366 8.53 -4.80 35.76
C HIS A 366 7.40 -5.70 36.28
N ASP A 367 6.17 -5.23 36.20
CA ASP A 367 5.02 -5.86 36.85
C ASP A 367 4.24 -6.77 35.88
N GLY A 368 4.31 -6.48 34.58
CA GLY A 368 3.43 -7.03 33.55
C GLY A 368 4.07 -8.02 32.58
N PHE A 369 5.41 -8.17 32.53
CA PHE A 369 6.05 -8.99 31.49
C PHE A 369 5.49 -10.42 31.40
N ARG A 370 5.21 -11.05 32.54
CA ARG A 370 4.64 -12.42 32.58
C ARG A 370 3.22 -12.48 32.01
N ARG A 371 2.40 -11.45 32.28
CA ARG A 371 1.02 -11.37 31.74
C ARG A 371 1.02 -11.16 30.23
N SER A 372 2.08 -10.53 29.72
CA SER A 372 2.28 -10.27 28.29
C SER A 372 3.08 -11.37 27.58
N ASN A 373 3.27 -12.54 28.22
CA ASN A 373 3.95 -13.71 27.66
C ASN A 373 5.45 -13.49 27.31
N TYR A 374 6.11 -12.53 27.95
CA TYR A 374 7.57 -12.43 27.83
C TYR A 374 8.26 -13.50 28.67
N ARG A 375 9.42 -13.98 28.20
CA ARG A 375 10.24 -14.95 28.94
C ARG A 375 10.80 -14.35 30.22
N ASN A 376 11.22 -13.10 30.15
CA ASN A 376 11.73 -12.33 31.28
C ASN A 376 11.55 -10.83 31.05
N GLU A 377 11.82 -10.07 32.09
CA GLU A 377 11.71 -8.62 32.11
C GLU A 377 12.65 -7.92 31.12
N ASP A 378 13.90 -8.39 31.02
CA ASP A 378 14.90 -7.85 30.10
C ASP A 378 14.48 -8.01 28.63
N GLU A 379 13.81 -9.10 28.28
CA GLU A 379 13.21 -9.27 26.95
C GLU A 379 12.17 -8.18 26.64
N CYS A 380 11.28 -7.89 27.60
CA CYS A 380 10.26 -6.84 27.46
C CYS A 380 10.90 -5.49 27.13
N PHE A 381 11.95 -5.12 27.88
CA PHE A 381 12.70 -3.89 27.66
C PHE A 381 13.47 -3.87 26.34
N ARG A 382 14.10 -4.98 25.95
CA ARG A 382 14.83 -5.07 24.68
C ARG A 382 13.91 -4.87 23.47
N ARG A 383 12.64 -5.30 23.53
CA ARG A 383 11.66 -4.99 22.48
C ARG A 383 11.36 -3.49 22.34
N ARG A 384 11.65 -2.68 23.37
CA ARG A 384 11.58 -1.21 23.33
C ARG A 384 12.93 -0.53 23.06
N GLY A 385 13.93 -1.30 22.65
CA GLY A 385 15.29 -0.78 22.43
C GLY A 385 16.03 -0.41 23.71
N PHE A 386 15.63 -0.98 24.85
CA PHE A 386 16.26 -0.70 26.13
C PHE A 386 17.01 -1.92 26.66
N GLU A 387 18.34 -1.83 26.76
CA GLU A 387 19.19 -2.88 27.32
C GLU A 387 19.33 -2.70 28.84
N GLN A 388 18.31 -3.13 29.59
CA GLN A 388 18.24 -2.93 31.03
C GLN A 388 19.46 -3.52 31.76
N ALA A 389 19.86 -4.74 31.39
CA ALA A 389 21.02 -5.40 31.99
C ALA A 389 22.32 -4.59 31.74
N GLU A 390 22.48 -4.02 30.55
CA GLU A 390 23.65 -3.21 30.21
C GLU A 390 23.66 -1.89 30.98
N MET A 391 22.49 -1.22 31.10
CA MET A 391 22.34 -0.03 31.93
C MET A 391 22.66 -0.34 33.39
N ALA A 392 22.07 -1.39 33.96
CA ALA A 392 22.30 -1.77 35.36
C ALA A 392 23.78 -2.03 35.62
N ARG A 393 24.47 -2.72 34.70
CA ARG A 393 25.92 -2.93 34.75
C ARG A 393 26.68 -1.61 34.75
N LYS A 394 26.38 -0.70 33.82
CA LYS A 394 27.02 0.64 33.73
C LYS A 394 26.82 1.45 35.01
N VAL A 395 25.60 1.45 35.57
CA VAL A 395 25.29 2.13 36.83
C VAL A 395 26.11 1.51 37.97
N VAL A 396 26.12 0.19 38.12
CA VAL A 396 26.91 -0.47 39.16
C VAL A 396 28.40 -0.16 39.01
N GLU A 397 28.96 -0.22 37.81
CA GLU A 397 30.35 0.13 37.55
C GLU A 397 30.69 1.58 37.91
N GLN A 398 29.81 2.52 37.59
CA GLN A 398 29.99 3.93 37.91
C GLN A 398 29.91 4.19 39.42
N PHE A 399 29.00 3.54 40.14
CA PHE A 399 28.81 3.74 41.57
C PHE A 399 29.75 2.88 42.45
N LYS A 400 30.35 1.82 41.89
CA LYS A 400 31.21 0.89 42.62
C LYS A 400 32.37 1.57 43.35
N PRO A 401 33.13 2.52 42.77
CA PRO A 401 34.21 3.22 43.48
C PRO A 401 33.68 4.07 44.65
N LEU A 402 32.59 4.82 44.43
CA LEU A 402 31.96 5.65 45.46
C LEU A 402 31.48 4.79 46.65
N LEU A 403 30.76 3.71 46.34
CA LEU A 403 30.25 2.79 47.36
C LEU A 403 31.41 2.10 48.08
N ARG A 404 32.48 1.70 47.37
CA ARG A 404 33.68 1.12 47.98
C ARG A 404 34.30 2.06 49.00
N ASP A 405 34.50 3.33 48.65
CA ASP A 405 35.15 4.30 49.54
C ASP A 405 34.30 4.61 50.78
N ILE A 406 32.98 4.74 50.61
CA ILE A 406 32.04 4.90 51.73
C ILE A 406 32.07 3.68 52.64
N ILE A 407 31.94 2.47 52.07
CA ILE A 407 31.93 1.22 52.84
C ILE A 407 33.25 1.04 53.59
N LEU A 408 34.40 1.29 52.96
CA LEU A 408 35.70 1.16 53.62
C LEU A 408 35.89 2.19 54.74
N ARG A 409 35.48 3.44 54.51
CA ARG A 409 35.62 4.52 55.50
C ARG A 409 34.77 4.24 56.75
N TYR A 410 33.49 3.97 56.58
CA TYR A 410 32.60 3.72 57.72
C TYR A 410 32.81 2.34 58.33
N GLY A 411 33.12 1.33 57.51
CA GLY A 411 33.46 -0.02 57.97
C GLY A 411 34.67 -0.01 58.91
N LYS A 412 35.73 0.74 58.56
CA LYS A 412 36.90 0.91 59.45
C LYS A 412 36.52 1.47 60.81
N ASN A 413 35.70 2.52 60.84
CA ASN A 413 35.27 3.14 62.10
C ASN A 413 34.39 2.19 62.93
N MET A 414 33.49 1.44 62.28
CA MET A 414 32.66 0.45 62.97
C MET A 414 33.49 -0.71 63.53
N THR A 415 34.45 -1.23 62.78
CA THR A 415 35.38 -2.26 63.26
C THR A 415 36.15 -1.76 64.48
N LEU A 416 36.72 -0.55 64.43
CA LEU A 416 37.45 0.01 65.56
C LEU A 416 36.56 0.19 66.80
N ASN A 417 35.35 0.72 66.62
CA ASN A 417 34.40 0.90 67.72
C ASN A 417 33.95 -0.43 68.32
N ALA A 418 33.70 -1.45 67.48
CA ALA A 418 33.32 -2.79 67.93
C ALA A 418 34.45 -3.45 68.73
N VAL A 419 35.70 -3.36 68.27
CA VAL A 419 36.87 -3.88 68.99
C VAL A 419 37.07 -3.14 70.31
N TYR A 420 37.03 -1.80 70.30
CA TYR A 420 37.17 -1.00 71.51
C TYR A 420 36.09 -1.34 72.54
N ARG A 421 34.83 -1.44 72.09
CA ARG A 421 33.69 -1.79 72.93
C ARG A 421 33.86 -3.17 73.55
N ASP A 422 34.23 -4.17 72.77
CA ASP A 422 34.33 -5.56 73.24
C ASP A 422 35.53 -5.75 74.19
N ILE A 423 36.73 -5.33 73.77
CA ILE A 423 37.97 -5.58 74.54
C ILE A 423 38.08 -4.65 75.75
N VAL A 424 37.87 -3.34 75.56
CA VAL A 424 38.16 -2.34 76.61
C VAL A 424 37.01 -2.22 77.60
N ARG A 425 35.77 -2.19 77.12
CA ARG A 425 34.60 -1.94 77.97
C ARG A 425 34.01 -3.25 78.51
N ASP A 426 33.88 -4.26 77.65
CA ASP A 426 33.16 -5.48 78.00
C ASP A 426 34.11 -6.61 78.48
N GLY A 427 35.44 -6.37 78.48
CA GLY A 427 36.46 -7.29 78.99
C GLY A 427 36.66 -8.54 78.14
N GLY A 428 36.30 -8.47 76.86
CA GLY A 428 36.37 -9.58 75.90
C GLY A 428 37.78 -9.94 75.45
N ASP A 429 37.88 -11.04 74.72
CA ASP A 429 39.11 -11.52 74.07
C ASP A 429 39.06 -11.28 72.54
N GLU A 430 40.11 -11.70 71.83
CA GLU A 430 40.18 -11.56 70.37
C GLU A 430 39.00 -12.23 69.65
N LYS A 431 38.53 -13.37 70.15
CA LYS A 431 37.47 -14.16 69.52
C LYS A 431 36.11 -13.51 69.73
N SER A 432 35.82 -12.99 70.93
CA SER A 432 34.61 -12.20 71.16
C SER A 432 34.63 -10.90 70.36
N ALA A 433 35.76 -10.20 70.32
CA ALA A 433 35.90 -8.96 69.57
C ALA A 433 35.66 -9.17 68.07
N ARG A 434 36.20 -10.24 67.50
CA ARG A 434 35.94 -10.62 66.10
C ARG A 434 34.46 -10.92 65.85
N LYS A 435 33.80 -11.65 66.74
CA LYS A 435 32.36 -11.94 66.63
C LYS A 435 31.53 -10.65 66.68
N THR A 436 31.90 -9.72 67.54
CA THR A 436 31.27 -8.40 67.69
C THR A 436 31.47 -7.54 66.44
N VAL A 437 32.67 -7.53 65.86
CA VAL A 437 32.96 -6.88 64.57
C VAL A 437 32.10 -7.45 63.45
N ASP A 438 32.03 -8.78 63.32
CA ASP A 438 31.23 -9.44 62.30
C ASP A 438 29.74 -9.10 62.43
N ALA A 439 29.21 -9.07 63.66
CA ALA A 439 27.83 -8.70 63.95
C ALA A 439 27.54 -7.24 63.55
N ASP A 440 28.40 -6.29 63.98
CA ASP A 440 28.25 -4.87 63.70
C ASP A 440 28.38 -4.57 62.19
N LEU A 441 29.31 -5.23 61.49
CA LEU A 441 29.46 -5.09 60.03
C LEU A 441 28.27 -5.67 59.25
N ARG A 442 27.70 -6.80 59.68
CA ARG A 442 26.46 -7.35 59.08
C ARG A 442 25.27 -6.43 59.30
N ALA A 443 25.13 -5.88 60.50
CA ALA A 443 24.09 -4.91 60.82
C ALA A 443 24.24 -3.64 59.97
N TYR A 444 25.47 -3.14 59.83
CA TYR A 444 25.79 -2.01 58.96
C TYR A 444 25.45 -2.28 57.50
N ALA A 445 25.91 -3.40 56.94
CA ALA A 445 25.63 -3.75 55.54
C ALA A 445 24.12 -3.88 55.29
N SER A 446 23.39 -4.47 56.23
CA SER A 446 21.93 -4.59 56.16
C SER A 446 21.25 -3.22 56.19
N GLU A 447 21.69 -2.32 57.08
CA GLU A 447 21.12 -0.97 57.20
C GLU A 447 21.49 -0.09 56.00
N LEU A 448 22.72 -0.22 55.48
CA LEU A 448 23.16 0.42 54.25
C LEU A 448 22.30 -0.02 53.07
N LYS A 449 22.06 -1.32 52.90
CA LYS A 449 21.17 -1.86 51.88
C LYS A 449 19.76 -1.30 52.03
N ARG A 450 19.22 -1.26 53.24
CA ARG A 450 17.85 -0.80 53.49
C ARG A 450 17.67 0.70 53.26
N ARG A 451 18.55 1.53 53.82
CA ARG A 451 18.41 3.00 53.78
C ARG A 451 19.00 3.61 52.52
N VAL A 452 20.23 3.24 52.18
CA VAL A 452 20.97 3.93 51.10
C VAL A 452 20.48 3.47 49.74
N MET A 453 20.22 2.18 49.52
CA MET A 453 19.73 1.75 48.20
C MET A 453 18.32 2.29 47.94
N GLY A 454 17.40 2.19 48.90
CA GLY A 454 16.04 2.73 48.72
C GLY A 454 16.02 4.24 48.45
N TYR A 455 16.76 5.02 49.25
CA TYR A 455 16.85 6.47 49.09
C TYR A 455 17.61 6.88 47.81
N ALA A 456 18.78 6.28 47.54
CA ALA A 456 19.60 6.61 46.39
C ALA A 456 18.91 6.25 45.07
N ILE A 457 18.22 5.10 45.01
CA ILE A 457 17.39 4.72 43.86
C ILE A 457 16.28 5.76 43.66
N GLY A 458 15.55 6.13 44.72
CA GLY A 458 14.50 7.16 44.64
C GLY A 458 15.01 8.51 44.12
N VAL A 459 16.13 9.01 44.66
CA VAL A 459 16.74 10.28 44.25
C VAL A 459 17.26 10.21 42.81
N TYR A 460 17.93 9.11 42.43
CA TYR A 460 18.44 8.90 41.08
C TYR A 460 17.30 8.85 40.06
N MET A 461 16.26 8.05 40.33
CA MET A 461 15.10 7.92 39.44
C MET A 461 14.34 9.24 39.31
N ASN A 462 14.23 10.05 40.36
CA ASN A 462 13.67 11.39 40.25
C ASN A 462 14.50 12.30 39.34
N LYS A 463 15.83 12.28 39.44
CA LYS A 463 16.71 13.03 38.52
C LYS A 463 16.61 12.55 37.07
N VAL A 464 16.47 11.24 36.86
CA VAL A 464 16.23 10.67 35.53
C VAL A 464 14.89 11.18 34.97
N ARG A 465 13.82 11.17 35.77
CA ARG A 465 12.50 11.71 35.39
C ARG A 465 12.56 13.20 35.07
N GLU A 466 13.30 13.99 35.85
CA GLU A 466 13.48 15.43 35.61
C GLU A 466 14.20 15.70 34.29
N LYS A 467 15.19 14.88 33.92
CA LYS A 467 15.94 15.02 32.65
C LYS A 467 15.20 14.47 31.43
N ALA A 468 14.21 13.61 31.64
CA ALA A 468 13.42 13.00 30.58
C ALA A 468 12.19 13.86 30.19
N ARG A 469 11.83 14.85 31.02
CA ARG A 469 10.86 15.91 30.71
C ARG A 469 11.58 17.07 30.03
#